data_AF-A0A8T0D9W3-F1
#
_entry.id   AF-A0A8T0D9W3-F1
#
_cell.length_a   1.000
_cell.length_b   1.000
_cell.length_c   1.000
_cell.angle_alpha   90.00
_cell.angle_beta   90.00
_cell.angle_gamma   90.00
#
_symmetry.space_group_name_H-M   'P 1'
#
loop_
_entity.id
_entity.type
_entity.pdbx_description
1 polymer ?
#
loop_
_entity_poly.entity_id
_entity_poly.type
_entity_poly.pdbx_seq_one_letter_code
_entity_poly.pdbx_strand_id
1 'polypeptide(L)'
;MRSGISVLFEYETPKLVTISNHKVGIIHRFFQLVILIYVICWVLVYEKGYQDDETAQSSVTTKVKGIGYTNLSDVVGIGRRSWDFPDYVVPPLENNAFFVTTNLIVTPKQKLSKCAECPSVFGSHCTSDADCIPEDIVHYGNGEYL
;
A
#
# COMPACT_ATOMS: atom_id res chain seq x y z
N MET A 1 -56.33 -9.69 46.08
CA MET A 1 -55.24 -10.34 45.31
C MET A 1 -55.64 -10.74 43.88
N ARG A 2 -56.65 -10.10 43.27
CA ARG A 2 -57.14 -10.42 41.90
C ARG A 2 -56.82 -9.33 40.85
N SER A 3 -56.19 -8.23 41.26
CA SER A 3 -56.04 -7.02 40.42
C SER A 3 -54.68 -6.84 39.75
N GLY A 4 -53.63 -7.54 40.20
CA GLY A 4 -52.25 -7.35 39.69
C GLY A 4 -51.90 -8.19 38.45
N ILE A 5 -52.59 -9.31 38.22
CA ILE A 5 -52.33 -10.20 37.07
C ILE A 5 -52.92 -9.61 35.78
N SER A 6 -53.99 -8.82 35.88
CA SER A 6 -54.70 -8.21 34.75
C SER A 6 -53.82 -7.23 33.96
N VAL A 7 -52.95 -6.48 34.66
CA VAL A 7 -52.08 -5.46 34.07
C VAL A 7 -50.98 -6.07 33.18
N LEU A 8 -50.52 -7.29 33.48
CA LEU A 8 -49.51 -7.98 32.66
C LEU A 8 -50.05 -8.48 31.30
N PHE A 9 -51.38 -8.56 31.17
CA PHE A 9 -52.06 -8.97 29.93
C PHE A 9 -52.77 -7.79 29.24
N GLU A 10 -52.48 -6.57 29.67
CA GLU A 10 -53.10 -5.38 29.11
C GLU A 10 -52.33 -4.94 27.86
N TYR A 11 -52.89 -5.25 26.70
CA TYR A 11 -52.37 -4.86 25.40
C TYR A 11 -53.21 -3.72 24.85
N GLU A 12 -52.76 -2.48 25.06
CA GLU A 12 -53.39 -1.32 24.47
C GLU A 12 -52.96 -1.19 23.01
N THR A 13 -53.95 -1.22 22.11
CA THR A 13 -53.75 -0.90 20.69
C THR A 13 -54.16 0.53 20.41
N PRO A 14 -53.38 1.29 19.63
CA PRO A 14 -53.77 2.63 19.24
C PRO A 14 -55.07 2.57 18.45
N LYS A 15 -56.07 3.36 18.87
CA LYS A 15 -57.34 3.47 18.14
C LYS A 15 -57.11 4.23 16.85
N LEU A 16 -57.00 3.49 15.74
CA LEU A 16 -56.78 4.05 14.41
C LEU A 16 -58.09 4.59 13.82
N VAL A 17 -58.04 5.77 13.21
CA VAL A 17 -59.17 6.34 12.45
C VAL A 17 -58.90 6.16 10.96
N THR A 18 -59.79 5.45 10.26
CA THR A 18 -59.68 5.21 8.82
C THR A 18 -60.23 6.39 8.03
N ILE A 19 -59.34 7.17 7.42
CA ILE A 19 -59.71 8.28 6.55
C ILE A 19 -59.76 7.77 5.11
N SER A 20 -60.98 7.64 4.55
CA SER A 20 -61.18 7.18 3.18
C SER A 20 -60.96 8.33 2.19
N ASN A 21 -59.72 8.50 1.73
CA ASN A 21 -59.37 9.47 0.70
C ASN A 21 -58.38 8.88 -0.32
N HIS A 22 -58.81 8.80 -1.58
CA HIS A 22 -58.03 8.19 -2.66
C HIS A 22 -56.68 8.90 -2.93
N LYS A 23 -56.61 10.24 -2.76
CA LYS A 23 -55.36 11.00 -2.96
C LYS A 23 -54.30 10.61 -1.92
N VAL A 24 -54.70 10.54 -0.65
CA VAL A 24 -53.82 10.18 0.46
C VAL A 24 -53.35 8.72 0.32
N GLY A 25 -54.25 7.83 -0.10
CA GLY A 25 -53.92 6.42 -0.37
C GLY A 25 -52.89 6.24 -1.48
N ILE A 26 -53.03 6.95 -2.61
CA ILE A 26 -52.05 6.90 -3.70
C ILE A 26 -50.67 7.38 -3.23
N ILE A 27 -50.62 8.51 -2.52
CA ILE A 27 -49.35 9.07 -2.02
C ILE A 27 -48.67 8.06 -1.09
N HIS A 28 -49.41 7.49 -0.14
CA HIS A 28 -48.89 6.46 0.76
C HIS A 28 -48.38 5.23 0.00
N ARG A 29 -49.13 4.76 -1.00
CA ARG A 29 -48.73 3.60 -1.80
C ARG A 29 -47.50 3.88 -2.67
N PHE A 30 -47.38 5.09 -3.20
CA PHE A 30 -46.20 5.54 -3.95
C PHE A 30 -44.94 5.51 -3.09
N PHE A 31 -44.98 6.11 -1.90
CA PHE A 31 -43.84 6.09 -0.97
C PHE A 31 -43.47 4.66 -0.55
N GLN A 32 -44.46 3.82 -0.26
CA GLN A 32 -44.23 2.41 0.04
C GLN A 32 -43.50 1.69 -1.11
N LEU A 33 -43.88 1.97 -2.36
CA LEU A 33 -43.27 1.36 -3.54
C LEU A 33 -41.83 1.87 -3.76
N VAL A 34 -41.58 3.16 -3.60
CA VAL A 34 -40.23 3.76 -3.69
C VAL A 34 -39.29 3.14 -2.66
N ILE A 35 -39.73 3.05 -1.39
CA ILE A 35 -38.93 2.44 -0.33
C ILE A 35 -38.65 0.97 -0.63
N LEU A 36 -39.67 0.22 -1.09
CA LEU A 36 -39.52 -1.19 -1.43
C LEU A 36 -38.54 -1.41 -2.60
N ILE A 37 -38.63 -0.60 -3.66
CA ILE A 37 -37.67 -0.64 -4.77
C ILE A 37 -36.26 -0.34 -4.27
N TYR A 38 -36.08 0.68 -3.44
CA TYR A 38 -34.77 1.02 -2.90
C TYR A 38 -34.18 -0.14 -2.11
N VAL A 39 -34.93 -0.72 -1.16
CA VAL A 39 -34.44 -1.84 -0.35
C VAL A 39 -34.09 -3.05 -1.23
N ILE A 40 -34.94 -3.41 -2.20
CA ILE A 40 -34.68 -4.59 -3.03
C ILE A 40 -33.55 -4.34 -4.04
N CYS A 41 -33.67 -3.30 -4.86
CA CYS A 41 -32.73 -3.06 -5.96
C CYS A 41 -31.38 -2.57 -5.47
N TRP A 42 -31.36 -1.66 -4.49
CA TRP A 42 -30.11 -1.11 -3.97
C TRP A 42 -29.53 -2.00 -2.88
N VAL A 43 -30.22 -2.15 -1.76
CA VAL A 43 -29.65 -2.79 -0.56
C VAL A 43 -29.44 -4.29 -0.75
N LEU A 44 -30.42 -5.00 -1.31
CA LEU A 44 -30.29 -6.45 -1.49
C LEU A 44 -29.51 -6.81 -2.74
N VAL A 45 -29.84 -6.25 -3.91
CA VAL A 45 -29.21 -6.70 -5.16
C VAL A 45 -27.85 -6.04 -5.40
N TYR A 46 -27.75 -4.72 -5.30
CA TYR A 46 -26.50 -4.01 -5.63
C TYR A 46 -25.43 -4.18 -4.54
N GLU A 47 -25.79 -3.88 -3.28
CA GLU A 47 -24.91 -4.03 -2.12
C GLU A 47 -24.79 -5.49 -1.63
N LYS A 48 -25.54 -6.42 -2.24
CA LYS A 48 -25.57 -7.84 -1.85
C LYS A 48 -25.82 -8.05 -0.35
N GLY A 49 -26.67 -7.22 0.28
CA GLY A 49 -26.94 -7.30 1.73
C GLY A 49 -27.61 -8.59 2.22
N TYR A 50 -27.87 -9.55 1.32
CA TYR A 50 -28.26 -10.92 1.66
C TYR A 50 -27.07 -11.86 1.87
N GLN A 51 -25.83 -11.41 1.63
CA GLN A 51 -24.59 -12.17 1.81
C GLN A 51 -23.82 -11.63 3.01
N ASP A 52 -23.20 -12.52 3.78
CA ASP A 52 -22.17 -12.16 4.75
C ASP A 52 -20.81 -12.17 4.04
N ASP A 53 -20.11 -11.04 4.07
CA ASP A 53 -18.79 -10.89 3.45
C ASP A 53 -17.69 -11.37 4.41
N GLU A 54 -16.87 -12.31 3.95
CA GLU A 54 -15.67 -12.75 4.66
C GLU A 54 -14.40 -12.19 3.99
N THR A 55 -13.49 -11.63 4.79
CA THR A 55 -12.19 -11.16 4.30
C THR A 55 -11.24 -12.33 4.10
N ALA A 56 -10.78 -12.54 2.86
CA ALA A 56 -9.79 -13.56 2.56
C ALA A 56 -8.40 -13.19 3.12
N GLN A 57 -7.78 -14.11 3.86
CA GLN A 57 -6.36 -14.01 4.21
C GLN A 57 -5.53 -14.67 3.10
N SER A 58 -4.56 -13.93 2.56
CA SER A 58 -3.67 -14.43 1.51
C SER A 58 -2.21 -14.37 1.97
N SER A 59 -1.41 -15.32 1.51
CA SER A 59 0.03 -15.39 1.76
C SER A 59 0.72 -15.82 0.47
N VAL A 60 1.78 -15.10 0.08
CA VAL A 60 2.51 -15.31 -1.17
C VAL A 60 3.98 -15.55 -0.85
N THR A 61 4.51 -16.68 -1.35
CA THR A 61 5.93 -17.02 -1.23
C THR A 61 6.55 -17.12 -2.61
N THR A 62 7.55 -16.29 -2.88
CA THR A 62 8.24 -16.24 -4.17
C THR A 62 9.61 -16.91 -4.11
N LYS A 63 9.98 -17.64 -5.18
CA LYS A 63 11.31 -18.25 -5.34
C LYS A 63 11.85 -17.93 -6.73
N VAL A 64 12.96 -17.19 -6.78
CA VAL A 64 13.63 -16.82 -8.02
C VAL A 64 14.63 -17.91 -8.42
N LYS A 65 14.73 -18.20 -9.72
CA LYS A 65 15.71 -19.14 -10.30
C LYS A 65 16.28 -18.52 -11.58
N GLY A 66 17.57 -18.65 -11.80
CA GLY A 66 18.22 -18.17 -13.00
C GLY A 66 19.72 -18.00 -12.79
N ILE A 67 20.47 -18.07 -13.88
CA ILE A 67 21.90 -17.76 -13.90
C ILE A 67 22.15 -16.68 -14.95
N GLY A 68 22.89 -15.65 -14.57
CA GLY A 68 23.34 -14.57 -15.46
C GLY A 68 24.84 -14.70 -15.74
N TYR A 69 25.30 -14.17 -16.86
CA TYR A 69 26.72 -14.11 -17.19
C TYR A 69 27.10 -12.71 -17.64
N THR A 70 28.15 -12.15 -17.05
CA THR A 70 28.74 -10.87 -17.45
C THR A 70 30.13 -11.12 -18.04
N ASN A 71 30.41 -10.48 -19.17
CA ASN A 71 31.73 -10.52 -19.82
C ASN A 71 32.30 -9.10 -19.91
N LEU A 72 32.47 -8.45 -18.75
CA LEU A 72 33.00 -7.09 -18.64
C LEU A 72 34.40 -7.12 -18.03
N SER A 73 35.37 -7.61 -18.81
CA SER A 73 36.78 -7.72 -18.43
C SER A 73 37.40 -6.37 -18.06
N ASP A 74 36.93 -5.29 -18.68
CA ASP A 74 37.49 -3.95 -18.54
C ASP A 74 37.04 -3.23 -17.27
N VAL A 75 36.01 -3.75 -16.57
CA VAL A 75 35.46 -3.12 -15.37
C VAL A 75 36.03 -3.77 -14.11
N VAL A 76 36.82 -2.99 -13.38
CA VAL A 76 37.47 -3.40 -12.11
C VAL A 76 36.40 -3.79 -11.08
N GLY A 77 36.45 -5.05 -10.63
CA GLY A 77 35.55 -5.59 -9.60
C GLY A 77 34.41 -6.48 -10.13
N ILE A 78 34.08 -6.43 -11.42
CA ILE A 78 33.04 -7.28 -12.05
C ILE A 78 33.69 -8.42 -12.83
N GLY A 79 34.53 -8.08 -13.81
CA GLY A 79 35.21 -9.04 -14.68
C GLY A 79 34.26 -10.00 -15.42
N ARG A 80 34.82 -11.14 -15.84
CA ARG A 80 34.05 -12.27 -16.36
C ARG A 80 33.53 -13.11 -15.19
N ARG A 81 32.23 -13.05 -14.91
CA ARG A 81 31.61 -13.71 -13.75
C ARG A 81 30.22 -14.26 -14.09
N SER A 82 29.88 -15.39 -13.47
CA SER A 82 28.52 -15.90 -13.41
C SER A 82 27.81 -15.36 -12.17
N TRP A 83 26.56 -14.96 -12.33
CA TRP A 83 25.67 -14.46 -11.28
C TRP A 83 24.58 -15.50 -11.02
N ASP A 84 24.42 -15.94 -9.78
CA ASP A 84 23.33 -16.84 -9.39
C ASP A 84 22.30 -16.07 -8.52
N PHE A 85 21.17 -16.69 -8.20
CA PHE A 85 20.10 -16.08 -7.42
C PHE A 85 20.55 -15.38 -6.13
N PRO A 86 21.54 -15.87 -5.33
CA PRO A 86 21.96 -15.15 -4.12
C PRO A 86 22.76 -13.88 -4.41
N ASP A 87 23.30 -13.72 -5.63
CA ASP A 87 24.09 -12.54 -5.98
C ASP A 87 23.20 -11.35 -6.44
N TYR A 88 22.08 -11.63 -7.12
CA TYR A 88 21.22 -10.60 -7.70
C TYR A 88 19.85 -10.43 -7.00
N VAL A 89 19.51 -11.27 -6.01
CA VAL A 89 18.30 -11.12 -5.19
C VAL A 89 18.67 -10.69 -3.79
N VAL A 90 18.47 -9.42 -3.46
CA VAL A 90 18.78 -8.82 -2.16
C VAL A 90 17.63 -7.92 -1.72
N PRO A 91 16.98 -8.17 -0.57
CA PRO A 91 17.17 -9.31 0.34
C PRO A 91 16.62 -10.63 -0.26
N PRO A 92 17.09 -11.80 0.22
CA PRO A 92 16.62 -13.10 -0.28
C PRO A 92 15.18 -13.43 0.15
N LEU A 93 14.66 -12.76 1.17
CA LEU A 93 13.30 -12.91 1.65
C LEU A 93 12.71 -11.53 1.96
N GLU A 94 11.61 -11.20 1.29
CA GLU A 94 10.82 -10.00 1.51
C GLU A 94 9.34 -10.38 1.45
N ASN A 95 8.52 -9.72 2.25
CA ASN A 95 7.10 -10.05 2.33
C ASN A 95 6.35 -9.43 1.16
N ASN A 96 5.63 -10.25 0.39
CA ASN A 96 4.85 -9.83 -0.79
C ASN A 96 5.63 -9.12 -1.92
N ALA A 97 6.97 -9.17 -1.90
CA ALA A 97 7.82 -8.56 -2.92
C ALA A 97 9.13 -9.35 -3.08
N PHE A 98 9.84 -9.11 -4.18
CA PHE A 98 11.19 -9.57 -4.40
C PHE A 98 11.94 -8.57 -5.29
N PHE A 99 13.24 -8.45 -5.10
CA PHE A 99 14.10 -7.56 -5.87
C PHE A 99 15.03 -8.36 -6.79
N VAL A 100 15.26 -7.87 -8.01
CA VAL A 100 16.18 -8.47 -8.99
C VAL A 100 17.10 -7.38 -9.52
N THR A 101 18.40 -7.49 -9.21
CA THR A 101 19.44 -6.60 -9.72
C THR A 101 19.68 -6.88 -11.20
N THR A 102 19.42 -5.89 -12.06
CA THR A 102 19.63 -5.97 -13.51
C THR A 102 20.88 -5.23 -14.00
N ASN A 103 21.36 -4.27 -13.21
CA ASN A 103 22.56 -3.49 -13.48
C ASN A 103 23.32 -3.23 -12.16
N LEU A 104 24.64 -3.14 -12.22
CA LEU A 104 25.49 -3.00 -11.04
C LEU A 104 26.74 -2.17 -11.34
N ILE A 105 27.12 -1.34 -10.36
CA ILE A 105 28.39 -0.59 -10.34
C ILE A 105 29.09 -0.97 -9.03
N VAL A 106 30.35 -1.40 -9.11
CA VAL A 106 31.11 -1.89 -7.95
C VAL A 106 32.34 -1.01 -7.73
N THR A 107 32.50 -0.49 -6.52
CA THR A 107 33.70 0.26 -6.10
C THR A 107 34.49 -0.59 -5.09
N PRO A 108 35.39 -1.49 -5.55
CA PRO A 108 36.06 -2.40 -4.65
C PRO A 108 37.08 -1.66 -3.76
N LYS A 109 37.31 -2.18 -2.55
CA LYS A 109 38.36 -1.72 -1.62
C LYS A 109 38.22 -0.25 -1.17
N GLN A 110 37.00 0.28 -1.05
CA GLN A 110 36.80 1.54 -0.34
C GLN A 110 37.34 1.45 1.09
N LYS A 111 38.04 2.49 1.52
CA LYS A 111 38.60 2.63 2.87
C LYS A 111 38.42 4.07 3.32
N LEU A 112 38.22 4.26 4.62
CA LEU A 112 38.22 5.59 5.21
C LEU A 112 39.60 6.22 5.03
N SER A 113 39.66 7.24 4.19
CA SER A 113 40.88 7.96 3.86
C SER A 113 40.52 9.31 3.25
N LYS A 114 41.52 10.19 3.12
CA LYS A 114 41.38 11.46 2.43
C LYS A 114 41.45 11.20 0.93
N CYS A 115 40.38 11.46 0.20
CA CYS A 115 40.34 11.33 -1.26
C CYS A 115 39.54 12.48 -1.89
N ALA A 116 39.84 12.81 -3.14
CA ALA A 116 39.07 13.80 -3.89
C ALA A 116 37.66 13.27 -4.18
N GLU A 117 36.67 14.16 -4.11
CA GLU A 117 35.28 13.85 -4.46
C GLU A 117 35.10 13.70 -5.97
N CYS A 118 34.06 12.98 -6.39
CA CYS A 118 33.76 12.81 -7.80
C CYS A 118 33.36 14.16 -8.44
N PRO A 119 33.94 14.54 -9.60
CA PRO A 119 33.61 15.80 -10.28
C PRO A 119 32.16 15.89 -10.78
N SER A 120 31.44 14.77 -10.86
CA SER A 120 30.03 14.75 -11.24
C SER A 120 29.09 15.19 -10.11
N VAL A 121 29.59 15.31 -8.88
CA VAL A 121 28.81 15.76 -7.72
C VAL A 121 28.65 17.27 -7.80
N PHE A 122 27.41 17.75 -7.70
CA PHE A 122 27.14 19.18 -7.70
C PHE A 122 27.74 19.83 -6.45
N GLY A 123 28.54 20.88 -6.63
CA GLY A 123 29.24 21.56 -5.54
C GLY A 123 30.64 21.00 -5.21
N SER A 124 31.06 19.89 -5.83
CA SER A 124 32.42 19.34 -5.61
C SER A 124 33.52 20.02 -6.43
N HIS A 125 33.15 20.84 -7.41
CA HIS A 125 34.08 21.47 -8.34
C HIS A 125 34.73 22.71 -7.73
N CYS A 126 35.96 22.57 -7.26
CA CYS A 126 36.82 23.67 -6.81
C CYS A 126 37.80 24.07 -7.92
N THR A 127 38.14 25.35 -7.99
CA THR A 127 39.20 25.87 -8.88
C THR A 127 40.48 26.21 -8.13
N SER A 128 40.34 26.56 -6.85
CA SER A 128 41.43 26.84 -5.93
C SER A 128 41.18 26.21 -4.57
N ASP A 129 42.23 26.01 -3.78
CA ASP A 129 42.12 25.45 -2.42
C ASP A 129 41.25 26.33 -1.49
N ALA A 130 41.07 27.61 -1.82
CA ALA A 130 40.20 28.53 -1.07
C ALA A 130 38.70 28.28 -1.29
N ASP A 131 38.34 27.56 -2.37
CA ASP A 131 36.96 27.19 -2.65
C ASP A 131 36.49 26.03 -1.75
N CYS A 132 37.44 25.27 -1.20
CA CYS A 132 37.19 24.16 -0.27
C CYS A 132 37.17 24.70 1.17
N ILE A 133 35.98 24.89 1.72
CA ILE A 133 35.81 25.35 3.11
C ILE A 133 35.98 24.14 4.03
N PRO A 134 36.96 24.12 4.95
CA PRO A 134 37.15 23.00 5.88
C PRO A 134 35.91 22.75 6.73
N GLU A 135 35.62 21.49 7.03
CA GLU A 135 34.44 21.03 7.80
C GLU A 135 33.08 21.24 7.11
N ASP A 136 33.05 21.82 5.91
CA ASP A 136 31.82 21.91 5.13
C ASP A 136 31.50 20.57 4.47
N ILE A 137 30.21 20.24 4.40
CA ILE A 137 29.71 18.96 3.93
C ILE A 137 28.89 19.18 2.67
N VAL A 138 29.34 18.60 1.55
CA VAL A 138 28.51 18.51 0.36
C VAL A 138 27.41 17.47 0.61
N HIS A 139 26.15 17.90 0.74
CA HIS A 139 25.03 17.00 1.00
C HIS A 139 24.87 15.86 -0.03
N TYR A 140 25.34 16.07 -1.26
CA TYR A 140 25.35 15.07 -2.34
C TYR A 140 26.69 14.33 -2.48
N GLY A 141 27.68 14.65 -1.65
CA GLY A 141 29.01 14.05 -1.64
C GLY A 141 29.12 12.88 -0.65
N ASN A 142 30.34 12.38 -0.51
CA ASN A 142 30.69 11.19 0.28
C ASN A 142 31.45 11.54 1.58
N GLY A 143 31.67 12.83 1.87
CA GLY A 143 32.40 13.27 3.06
C GLY A 143 32.44 14.79 3.23
N GLU A 144 33.19 15.21 4.25
CA GLU A 144 33.49 16.62 4.56
C GLU A 144 34.81 17.06 3.92
N TYR A 145 34.94 18.36 3.69
CA TYR A 145 36.20 18.97 3.28
C TYR A 145 37.17 19.11 4.46
N LEU A 146 38.46 19.08 4.15
CA LEU A 146 39.57 19.09 5.12
C LEU A 146 40.45 20.31 4.98
#